data_AF-A0A9D5JT53-F1
#
_entry.id   AF-A0A9D5JT53-F1
#
_cell.length_a   1.000
_cell.length_b   1.000
_cell.length_c   1.000
_cell.angle_alpha   90.00
_cell.angle_beta   90.00
_cell.angle_gamma   90.00
#
_symmetry.space_group_name_H-M   'P 1'
#
loop_
_entity.id
_entity.type
_entity.pdbx_description
1 polymer ?
#
loop_
_entity_poly.entity_id
_entity_poly.type
_entity_poly.pdbx_seq_one_letter_code
_entity_poly.pdbx_strand_id
1 'polypeptide(L)'
;ITYMVHQQVFRGLLTFRTVGTLGLLLLLPAGILGALYAGTRPFSRIAQGIGSLFLRPEFGRSPTFTRMCATISNSEAHAETLFRKNPKVLVQAIAVSLLNWGCIIIEFWVMFFVLGVKVPAGHLLIIITVARLAFLTPLPGGLGALEAGQVFILELLHLQPALGLSVCILIRIRDVIVGGLGFLLLSRFLAHAEES
;
A
#
# COMPACT_ATOMS: atom_id res chain seq x y z
N ILE A 1 -21.50 27.95 23.50
CA ILE A 1 -22.30 27.33 22.40
C ILE A 1 -21.65 27.60 21.03
N THR A 2 -21.25 28.84 20.72
CA THR A 2 -20.57 29.23 19.46
C THR A 2 -19.28 28.44 19.16
N TYR A 3 -18.45 28.13 20.17
CA TYR A 3 -17.23 27.33 19.99
C TYR A 3 -17.49 25.85 19.63
N MET A 4 -18.61 25.26 20.07
CA MET A 4 -18.96 23.87 19.71
C MET A 4 -19.52 23.76 18.29
N VAL A 5 -20.29 24.76 17.84
CA VAL A 5 -20.84 24.80 16.48
C VAL A 5 -19.72 24.98 15.44
N HIS A 6 -18.71 25.81 15.72
CA HIS A 6 -17.58 25.99 14.81
C HIS A 6 -16.72 24.72 14.69
N GLN A 7 -16.55 23.95 15.78
CA GLN A 7 -15.85 22.65 15.72
C GLN A 7 -16.63 21.58 14.94
N GLN A 8 -17.96 21.52 15.09
CA GLN A 8 -18.79 20.55 14.37
C GLN A 8 -18.86 20.85 12.87
N VAL A 9 -19.00 22.11 12.47
CA VAL A 9 -19.03 22.52 11.06
C VAL A 9 -17.66 22.29 10.40
N PHE A 10 -16.57 22.60 11.10
CA PHE A 10 -15.21 22.34 10.62
C PHE A 10 -14.90 20.84 10.50
N ARG A 11 -15.33 20.01 11.47
CA ARG A 11 -15.26 18.54 11.35
C ARG A 11 -16.11 18.01 10.20
N GLY A 12 -17.31 18.55 9.97
CA GLY A 12 -18.19 18.15 8.87
C GLY A 12 -17.58 18.44 7.50
N LEU A 13 -17.02 19.64 7.31
CA LEU A 13 -16.33 20.05 6.09
C LEU A 13 -15.06 19.23 5.82
N LEU A 14 -14.28 18.94 6.87
CA LEU A 14 -13.13 18.04 6.76
C LEU A 14 -13.54 16.63 6.36
N THR A 15 -14.63 16.10 6.94
CA THR A 15 -15.11 14.74 6.66
C THR A 15 -15.65 14.60 5.24
N PHE A 16 -16.39 15.59 4.72
CA PHE A 16 -16.87 15.57 3.34
C PHE A 16 -15.73 15.66 2.32
N ARG A 17 -14.76 16.54 2.60
CA ARG A 17 -13.60 16.74 1.73
C ARG A 17 -12.64 15.55 1.74
N THR A 18 -12.46 14.88 2.88
CA THR A 18 -11.66 13.64 2.96
C THR A 18 -12.36 12.45 2.32
N VAL A 19 -13.68 12.30 2.46
CA VAL A 19 -14.44 11.25 1.77
C VAL A 19 -14.38 11.46 0.26
N GLY A 20 -14.48 12.71 -0.22
CA GLY A 20 -14.32 13.05 -1.63
C GLY A 20 -12.93 12.72 -2.18
N THR A 21 -11.86 13.06 -1.46
CA THR A 21 -10.49 12.74 -1.90
C THR A 21 -10.21 11.24 -1.84
N LEU A 22 -10.69 10.53 -0.82
CA LEU A 22 -10.58 9.07 -0.72
C LEU A 22 -11.35 8.37 -1.85
N GLY A 23 -12.54 8.86 -2.19
CA GLY A 23 -13.32 8.37 -3.33
C GLY A 23 -12.58 8.56 -4.65
N LEU A 24 -12.00 9.74 -4.89
CA LEU A 24 -11.19 10.02 -6.08
C LEU A 24 -9.93 9.13 -6.15
N LEU A 25 -9.28 8.90 -5.00
CA LEU A 25 -8.08 8.10 -4.89
C LEU A 25 -8.37 6.60 -5.10
N LEU A 26 -9.58 6.13 -4.77
CA LEU A 26 -10.07 4.78 -5.07
C LEU A 26 -10.54 4.62 -6.53
N LEU A 27 -11.05 5.70 -7.15
CA LEU A 27 -11.44 5.71 -8.56
C LEU A 27 -10.24 5.53 -9.49
N LEU A 28 -9.05 5.96 -9.09
CA LEU A 28 -7.80 5.77 -9.85
C LEU A 28 -7.47 4.27 -10.09
N PRO A 29 -7.27 3.44 -9.05
CA PRO A 29 -7.02 2.02 -9.23
C PRO A 29 -8.23 1.29 -9.82
N ALA A 30 -9.46 1.67 -9.46
CA ALA A 30 -10.67 1.08 -10.07
C ALA A 30 -10.75 1.37 -11.57
N GLY A 31 -10.40 2.59 -12.00
CA GLY A 31 -10.33 2.99 -13.40
C GLY A 31 -9.23 2.26 -14.17
N ILE A 32 -8.07 2.05 -13.56
CA ILE A 32 -6.98 1.23 -14.14
C ILE A 32 -7.43 -0.23 -14.31
N LEU A 33 -8.08 -0.81 -13.29
CA LEU A 33 -8.62 -2.17 -13.37
C LEU A 33 -9.73 -2.29 -14.42
N GLY A 34 -10.61 -1.30 -14.51
CA GLY A 34 -11.64 -1.21 -15.55
C GLY A 34 -11.06 -1.05 -16.95
N ALA A 35 -10.00 -0.26 -17.11
CA ALA A 35 -9.27 -0.07 -18.37
C ALA A 35 -8.58 -1.36 -18.82
N LEU A 36 -7.95 -2.09 -17.89
CA LEU A 36 -7.36 -3.41 -18.15
C LEU A 36 -8.43 -4.46 -18.47
N TYR A 37 -9.59 -4.43 -17.78
CA TYR A 37 -10.73 -5.30 -18.08
C TYR A 37 -11.29 -5.03 -19.49
N ALA A 38 -11.37 -3.77 -19.90
CA ALA A 38 -11.76 -3.36 -21.25
C ALA A 38 -10.74 -3.73 -22.34
N GLY A 39 -9.53 -4.19 -21.97
CA GLY A 39 -8.45 -4.54 -22.90
C GLY A 39 -7.68 -3.34 -23.44
N THR A 40 -7.78 -2.19 -22.77
CA THR A 40 -6.88 -1.07 -23.04
C THR A 40 -5.60 -1.26 -22.24
N ARG A 41 -4.46 -0.86 -22.80
CA ARG A 41 -3.12 -0.93 -22.20
C ARG A 41 -2.72 0.46 -21.67
N PRO A 42 -3.27 0.90 -20.52
CA PRO A 42 -3.16 2.29 -20.06
C PRO A 42 -1.71 2.70 -19.79
N PHE A 43 -0.89 1.83 -19.19
CA PHE A 43 0.49 2.15 -18.88
C PHE A 43 1.36 2.15 -20.14
N SER A 44 1.15 1.21 -21.07
CA SER A 44 1.87 1.22 -22.36
C SER A 44 1.57 2.50 -23.17
N ARG A 45 0.32 2.97 -23.19
CA ARG A 45 -0.06 4.23 -23.86
C ARG A 45 0.57 5.46 -23.23
N ILE A 46 0.59 5.54 -21.90
CA ILE A 46 1.21 6.65 -21.18
C ILE A 46 2.72 6.65 -21.40
N ALA A 47 3.38 5.50 -21.33
CA ALA A 47 4.82 5.37 -21.56
C ALA A 47 5.23 5.79 -22.98
N GLN A 48 4.45 5.41 -24.00
CA GLN A 48 4.67 5.81 -25.39
C GLN A 48 4.38 7.31 -25.62
N GLY A 49 3.30 7.84 -25.02
CA GLY A 49 2.93 9.25 -25.12
C GLY A 49 3.96 10.19 -24.48
N ILE A 50 4.41 9.87 -23.26
CA ILE A 50 5.47 10.62 -22.56
C ILE A 50 6.78 10.54 -23.34
N GLY A 51 7.10 9.38 -23.93
CA GLY A 51 8.27 9.20 -24.79
C GLY A 51 8.23 10.07 -26.05
N SER A 52 7.06 10.27 -26.64
CA SER A 52 6.90 11.12 -27.82
C SER A 52 6.87 12.63 -27.53
N LEU A 53 6.47 13.04 -26.32
CA LEU A 53 6.25 14.46 -25.98
C LEU A 53 7.42 15.08 -25.18
N PHE A 54 8.08 14.31 -24.32
CA PHE A 54 9.06 14.85 -23.34
C PHE A 54 10.50 14.43 -23.60
N LEU A 55 10.74 13.32 -24.32
CA LEU A 55 12.08 12.83 -24.62
C LEU A 55 12.51 13.32 -26.01
N ARG A 56 13.73 13.86 -26.12
CA ARG A 56 14.36 14.14 -27.43
C ARG A 56 14.37 12.84 -28.26
N PRO A 57 14.17 12.90 -29.59
CA PRO A 57 14.10 11.70 -30.44
C PRO A 57 15.34 10.79 -30.35
N GLU A 58 16.48 11.33 -29.88
CA GLU A 58 17.71 10.56 -29.61
C GLU A 58 17.61 9.68 -28.36
N PHE A 59 16.92 10.11 -27.30
CA PHE A 59 16.78 9.35 -26.04
C PHE A 59 15.70 8.26 -26.15
N GLY A 60 14.67 8.49 -26.96
CA GLY A 60 13.64 7.48 -27.27
C GLY A 60 14.15 6.25 -28.03
N ARG A 61 15.37 6.33 -28.60
CA ARG A 61 16.08 5.21 -29.26
C ARG A 61 17.03 4.45 -28.34
N SER A 62 17.17 4.84 -27.07
CA SER A 62 18.03 4.12 -26.12
C SER A 62 17.53 2.68 -25.93
N PRO A 63 18.41 1.66 -26.05
CA PRO A 63 18.03 0.26 -25.92
C PRO A 63 17.45 -0.05 -24.53
N THR A 64 17.82 0.71 -23.50
CA THR A 64 17.27 0.58 -22.13
C THR A 64 15.81 1.03 -22.06
N PHE A 65 15.46 2.15 -22.71
CA PHE A 65 14.09 2.67 -22.71
C PHE A 65 13.14 1.73 -23.47
N THR A 66 13.58 1.20 -24.61
CA THR A 66 12.83 0.22 -25.38
C THR A 66 12.63 -1.09 -24.60
N ARG A 67 13.65 -1.56 -23.88
CA ARG A 67 13.55 -2.74 -23.00
C ARG A 67 12.56 -2.51 -21.85
N MET A 68 12.60 -1.37 -21.17
CA MET A 68 11.64 -1.05 -20.12
C MET A 68 10.20 -1.00 -20.66
N CYS A 69 9.98 -0.36 -21.80
CA CYS A 69 8.66 -0.31 -22.45
C CYS A 69 8.16 -1.70 -22.87
N ALA A 70 9.07 -2.56 -23.37
CA ALA A 70 8.75 -3.94 -23.72
C ALA A 70 8.37 -4.77 -22.48
N THR A 71 9.09 -4.62 -21.37
CA THR A 71 8.75 -5.28 -20.09
C THR A 71 7.40 -4.82 -19.56
N ILE A 72 7.10 -3.52 -19.61
CA ILE A 72 5.79 -2.98 -19.19
C ILE A 72 4.66 -3.55 -20.06
N SER A 73 4.84 -3.57 -21.39
CA SER A 73 3.85 -4.11 -22.33
C SER A 73 3.63 -5.61 -22.14
N ASN A 74 4.69 -6.39 -21.89
CA ASN A 74 4.56 -7.82 -21.60
C ASN A 74 3.80 -8.06 -20.29
N SER A 75 4.10 -7.31 -19.23
CA SER A 75 3.37 -7.41 -17.96
C SER A 75 1.89 -7.05 -18.11
N GLU A 76 1.56 -6.01 -18.88
CA GLU A 76 0.16 -5.66 -19.18
C GLU A 76 -0.55 -6.72 -20.01
N ALA A 77 0.13 -7.34 -20.99
CA ALA A 77 -0.47 -8.41 -21.81
C ALA A 77 -0.81 -9.66 -20.96
N HIS A 78 0.03 -10.00 -19.99
CA HIS A 78 -0.26 -11.09 -19.04
C HIS A 78 -1.44 -10.74 -18.13
N ALA A 79 -1.48 -9.51 -17.59
CA ALA A 79 -2.59 -9.04 -16.76
C ALA A 79 -3.91 -8.99 -17.54
N GLU A 80 -3.90 -8.48 -18.78
CA GLU A 80 -5.05 -8.44 -19.69
C GLU A 80 -5.59 -9.85 -19.95
N THR A 81 -4.70 -10.80 -20.28
CA THR A 81 -5.10 -12.17 -20.57
C THR A 81 -5.73 -12.85 -19.35
N LEU A 82 -5.16 -12.64 -18.15
CA LEU A 82 -5.69 -13.16 -16.89
C LEU A 82 -7.07 -12.57 -16.56
N PHE A 83 -7.22 -11.25 -16.67
CA PHE A 83 -8.47 -10.57 -16.31
C PHE A 83 -9.59 -10.82 -17.32
N ARG A 84 -9.27 -10.97 -18.62
CA ARG A 84 -10.27 -11.28 -19.66
C ARG A 84 -10.67 -12.75 -19.68
N LYS A 85 -9.74 -13.70 -19.54
CA LYS A 85 -10.07 -15.12 -19.54
C LYS A 85 -10.85 -15.53 -18.28
N ASN A 86 -10.53 -14.95 -17.12
CA ASN A 86 -11.10 -15.38 -15.85
C ASN A 86 -11.45 -14.17 -14.94
N PRO A 87 -12.62 -13.53 -15.13
CA PRO A 87 -13.05 -12.40 -14.27
C PRO A 87 -13.18 -12.80 -12.79
N LYS A 88 -13.41 -14.09 -12.49
CA LYS A 88 -13.42 -14.62 -11.13
C LYS A 88 -12.08 -14.41 -10.40
N VAL A 89 -10.96 -14.52 -11.11
CA VAL A 89 -9.62 -14.32 -10.53
C VAL A 89 -9.42 -12.86 -10.13
N LEU A 90 -9.95 -11.92 -10.92
CA LEU A 90 -9.91 -10.50 -10.57
C LEU A 90 -10.69 -10.20 -9.29
N VAL A 91 -11.91 -10.75 -9.16
CA VAL A 91 -12.73 -10.58 -7.95
C VAL A 91 -12.05 -11.22 -6.74
N GLN A 92 -11.47 -12.42 -6.89
CA GLN A 92 -10.70 -13.08 -5.83
C GLN A 92 -9.48 -12.25 -5.42
N ALA A 93 -8.73 -11.70 -6.36
CA ALA A 93 -7.58 -10.85 -6.06
C ALA A 93 -7.99 -9.58 -5.31
N ILE A 94 -9.09 -8.94 -5.70
CA ILE A 94 -9.65 -7.78 -4.99
C ILE A 94 -10.08 -8.19 -3.58
N ALA A 95 -10.79 -9.30 -3.43
CA ALA A 95 -11.24 -9.80 -2.13
C ALA A 95 -10.07 -10.11 -1.19
N VAL A 96 -9.04 -10.80 -1.69
CA VAL A 96 -7.82 -11.09 -0.93
C VAL A 96 -7.09 -9.79 -0.54
N SER A 97 -7.02 -8.81 -1.44
CA SER A 97 -6.43 -7.50 -1.14
C SER A 97 -7.19 -6.75 -0.04
N LEU A 98 -8.52 -6.74 -0.11
CA LEU A 98 -9.37 -6.12 0.92
C LEU A 98 -9.25 -6.83 2.27
N LEU A 99 -9.22 -8.17 2.26
CA LEU A 99 -8.99 -8.96 3.47
C LEU A 99 -7.62 -8.65 4.09
N ASN A 100 -6.58 -8.57 3.27
CA ASN A 100 -5.25 -8.19 3.73
C ASN A 100 -5.23 -6.80 4.38
N TRP A 101 -5.90 -5.81 3.80
CA TRP A 101 -6.05 -4.49 4.42
C TRP A 101 -6.83 -4.53 5.73
N GLY A 102 -7.90 -5.33 5.80
CA GLY A 102 -8.64 -5.57 7.04
C GLY A 102 -7.75 -6.16 8.14
N CYS A 103 -6.96 -7.18 7.81
CA CYS A 103 -6.01 -7.78 8.73
C CYS A 103 -4.98 -6.76 9.25
N ILE A 104 -4.42 -5.91 8.37
CA ILE A 104 -3.47 -4.85 8.77
C ILE A 104 -4.13 -3.86 9.74
N ILE A 105 -5.38 -3.46 9.49
CA ILE A 105 -6.09 -2.51 10.36
C ILE A 105 -6.34 -3.14 11.74
N ILE A 106 -6.83 -4.38 11.77
CA ILE A 106 -7.08 -5.11 13.01
C ILE A 106 -5.79 -5.28 13.79
N GLU A 107 -4.71 -5.62 13.11
CA GLU A 107 -3.39 -5.80 13.71
C GLU A 107 -2.87 -4.53 14.39
N PHE A 108 -2.89 -3.40 13.69
CA PHE A 108 -2.49 -2.12 14.27
C PHE A 108 -3.40 -1.74 15.44
N TRP A 109 -4.71 -2.01 15.33
CA TRP A 109 -5.64 -1.80 16.43
C TRP A 109 -5.27 -2.64 17.65
N VAL A 110 -4.93 -3.93 17.47
CA VAL A 110 -4.46 -4.81 18.54
C VAL A 110 -3.16 -4.30 19.16
N MET A 111 -2.19 -3.82 18.36
CA MET A 111 -0.94 -3.26 18.87
C MET A 111 -1.18 -2.09 19.83
N PHE A 112 -2.02 -1.12 19.44
CA PHE A 112 -2.38 0.00 20.33
C PHE A 112 -3.23 -0.43 21.52
N PHE A 113 -4.10 -1.43 21.35
CA PHE A 113 -4.88 -2.00 22.44
C PHE A 113 -3.98 -2.65 23.50
N VAL A 114 -2.96 -3.42 23.08
CA VAL A 114 -1.96 -4.01 23.98
C VAL A 114 -1.16 -2.95 24.73
N LEU A 115 -0.88 -1.81 24.09
CA LEU A 115 -0.26 -0.65 24.74
C LEU A 115 -1.21 0.13 25.66
N GLY A 116 -2.48 -0.28 25.77
CA GLY A 116 -3.48 0.34 26.63
C GLY A 116 -4.06 1.66 26.09
N VAL A 117 -3.85 1.95 24.81
CA VAL A 117 -4.24 3.24 24.20
C VAL A 117 -5.37 3.05 23.20
N LYS A 118 -6.47 3.78 23.41
CA LYS A 118 -7.61 3.78 22.49
C LYS A 118 -7.38 4.83 21.40
N VAL A 119 -7.00 4.37 20.21
CA VAL A 119 -6.84 5.23 19.03
C VAL A 119 -8.12 5.17 18.19
N PRO A 120 -8.74 6.32 17.84
CA PRO A 120 -9.91 6.32 16.97
C PRO A 120 -9.54 5.89 15.54
N ALA A 121 -10.47 5.26 14.83
CA ALA A 121 -10.20 4.62 13.53
C ALA A 121 -9.55 5.56 12.49
N GLY A 122 -9.95 6.84 12.44
CA GLY A 122 -9.35 7.82 11.53
C GLY A 122 -7.86 8.05 11.79
N HIS A 123 -7.44 8.15 13.05
CA HIS A 123 -6.03 8.26 13.42
C HIS A 123 -5.28 6.98 13.11
N LEU A 124 -5.89 5.82 13.37
CA LEU A 124 -5.28 4.52 13.07
C LEU A 124 -4.94 4.38 11.58
N LEU A 125 -5.86 4.79 10.69
CA LEU A 125 -5.62 4.77 9.25
C LEU A 125 -4.45 5.67 8.85
N ILE A 126 -4.36 6.88 9.39
CA ILE A 126 -3.24 7.80 9.13
C ILE A 126 -1.91 7.19 9.59
N ILE A 127 -1.89 6.60 10.79
CA ILE A 127 -0.71 5.95 11.37
C ILE A 127 -0.26 4.77 10.48
N ILE A 128 -1.21 3.94 10.04
CA ILE A 128 -0.95 2.82 9.11
C ILE A 128 -0.40 3.35 7.78
N THR A 129 -0.99 4.41 7.21
CA THR A 129 -0.50 4.99 5.96
C THR A 129 0.96 5.42 6.08
N VAL A 130 1.33 6.12 7.15
CA VAL A 130 2.73 6.52 7.39
C VAL A 130 3.64 5.30 7.52
N ALA A 131 3.20 4.26 8.24
CA ALA A 131 3.97 3.01 8.34
C ALA A 131 4.19 2.35 6.97
N ARG A 132 3.16 2.32 6.11
CA ARG A 132 3.26 1.75 4.75
C ARG A 132 4.17 2.58 3.85
N LEU A 133 4.13 3.90 3.96
CA LEU A 133 5.04 4.79 3.22
C LEU A 133 6.50 4.58 3.65
N ALA A 134 6.77 4.30 4.92
CA ALA A 134 8.11 3.97 5.39
C ALA A 134 8.69 2.72 4.70
N PHE A 135 7.87 1.71 4.41
CA PHE A 135 8.29 0.52 3.65
C PHE A 135 8.52 0.79 2.16
N LEU A 136 8.09 1.93 1.62
CA LEU A 136 8.41 2.35 0.25
C LEU A 136 9.74 3.09 0.16
N THR A 137 10.37 3.39 1.29
CA THR A 137 11.71 3.98 1.30
C THR A 137 12.74 2.95 0.81
N PRO A 138 13.84 3.38 0.19
CA PRO A 138 14.88 2.47 -0.33
C PRO A 138 15.68 1.76 0.78
N LEU A 139 15.32 1.97 2.05
CA LEU A 139 15.99 1.36 3.19
C LEU A 139 15.42 -0.03 3.47
N PRO A 140 16.27 -1.03 3.75
CA PRO A 140 15.81 -2.40 4.01
C PRO A 140 14.86 -2.41 5.21
N GLY A 141 13.65 -2.93 5.00
CA GLY A 141 12.61 -2.99 6.04
C GLY A 141 12.15 -1.62 6.55
N GLY A 142 12.41 -0.52 5.83
CA GLY A 142 12.02 0.83 6.26
C GLY A 142 12.67 1.26 7.58
N LEU A 143 13.82 0.69 7.95
CA LEU A 143 14.56 1.05 9.18
C LEU A 143 14.91 2.55 9.20
N GLY A 144 14.74 3.18 10.35
CA GLY A 144 14.85 4.62 10.54
C GLY A 144 13.62 5.39 10.06
N ALA A 145 13.13 5.09 8.84
CA ALA A 145 11.96 5.76 8.27
C ALA A 145 10.67 5.40 9.00
N LEU A 146 10.50 4.14 9.40
CA LEU A 146 9.34 3.67 10.13
C LEU A 146 9.30 4.30 11.52
N GLU A 147 10.42 4.25 12.23
CA GLU A 147 10.55 4.76 13.59
C GLU A 147 10.35 6.28 13.63
N ALA A 148 11.02 7.03 12.75
CA ALA A 148 10.85 8.48 12.64
C ALA A 148 9.43 8.85 12.20
N GLY A 149 8.88 8.16 11.20
CA GLY A 149 7.53 8.41 10.70
C GLY A 149 6.46 8.17 11.77
N GLN A 150 6.58 7.10 12.55
CA GLN A 150 5.64 6.78 13.62
C GLN A 150 5.73 7.76 14.80
N VAL A 151 6.94 8.14 15.20
CA VAL A 151 7.14 9.18 16.24
C VAL A 151 6.53 10.51 15.78
N PHE A 152 6.85 10.93 14.55
CA PHE A 152 6.37 12.18 13.97
C PHE A 152 4.83 12.22 13.86
N ILE A 153 4.21 11.16 13.33
CA ILE A 153 2.76 11.18 13.12
C ILE A 153 2.00 11.14 14.44
N LEU A 154 2.51 10.44 15.45
CA LEU A 154 1.87 10.42 16.77
C LEU A 154 1.97 11.76 17.47
N GLU A 155 3.12 12.44 17.37
CA GLU A 155 3.27 13.81 17.86
C GLU A 155 2.26 14.76 17.18
N LEU A 156 2.14 14.67 15.85
CA LEU A 156 1.19 15.46 15.08
C LEU A 156 -0.28 15.19 15.45
N LEU A 157 -0.58 13.96 15.87
CA LEU A 157 -1.92 13.55 16.33
C LEU A 157 -2.14 13.83 17.83
N HIS A 158 -1.22 14.54 18.49
CA HIS A 158 -1.25 14.85 19.93
C HIS A 158 -1.28 13.58 20.81
N LEU A 159 -0.66 12.50 20.35
CA LEU A 159 -0.42 11.26 21.09
C LEU A 159 1.02 11.23 21.60
N GLN A 160 1.30 10.36 22.58
CA GLN A 160 2.65 10.24 23.16
C GLN A 160 3.63 9.67 22.12
N PRO A 161 4.73 10.39 21.78
CA PRO A 161 5.68 9.92 20.75
C PRO A 161 6.35 8.58 21.09
N ALA A 162 6.53 8.29 22.38
CA ALA A 162 7.09 7.01 22.87
C ALA A 162 6.27 5.78 22.44
N LEU A 163 4.96 5.94 22.20
CA LEU A 163 4.12 4.87 21.66
C LEU A 163 4.52 4.49 20.23
N GLY A 164 5.08 5.43 19.46
CA GLY A 164 5.48 5.18 18.07
C GLY A 164 6.63 4.20 18.00
N LEU A 165 7.63 4.37 18.87
CA LEU A 165 8.73 3.42 19.03
C LEU A 165 8.23 2.07 19.55
N SER A 166 7.29 2.08 20.51
CA SER A 166 6.71 0.86 21.06
C SER A 166 5.98 0.03 19.99
N VAL A 167 5.17 0.70 19.16
CA VAL A 167 4.50 0.07 18.00
C VAL A 167 5.52 -0.44 16.98
N CYS A 168 6.58 0.31 16.70
CA CYS A 168 7.64 -0.16 15.81
C CYS A 168 8.28 -1.46 16.31
N ILE A 169 8.56 -1.57 17.61
CA ILE A 169 9.08 -2.80 18.21
C ILE A 169 8.10 -3.96 18.03
N LEU A 170 6.80 -3.75 18.27
CA LEU A 170 5.77 -4.77 18.04
C LEU A 170 5.71 -5.23 16.57
N ILE A 171 5.82 -4.28 15.62
CA ILE A 171 5.90 -4.59 14.18
C ILE A 171 7.12 -5.47 13.89
N ARG A 172 8.29 -5.13 14.44
CA ARG A 172 9.52 -5.92 14.22
C ARG A 172 9.41 -7.33 14.81
N ILE A 173 8.87 -7.46 16.03
CA ILE A 173 8.65 -8.76 16.67
C ILE A 173 7.76 -9.64 15.79
N ARG A 174 6.65 -9.09 15.29
CA ARG A 174 5.79 -9.80 14.35
C ARG A 174 6.55 -10.23 13.11
N ASP A 175 7.27 -9.32 12.47
CA ASP A 175 8.00 -9.62 11.22
C ASP A 175 9.02 -10.74 11.42
N VAL A 176 9.70 -10.76 12.56
CA VAL A 176 10.63 -11.84 12.94
C VAL A 176 9.90 -13.16 13.16
N ILE A 177 8.75 -13.15 13.85
CA ILE A 177 7.94 -14.36 14.07
C ILE A 177 7.45 -14.93 12.74
N VAL A 178 6.83 -14.09 11.91
CA VAL A 178 6.27 -14.52 10.61
C VAL A 178 7.38 -14.98 9.66
N GLY A 179 8.48 -14.22 9.58
CA GLY A 179 9.64 -14.58 8.78
C GLY A 179 10.31 -15.88 9.26
N GLY A 180 10.44 -16.05 10.58
CA GLY A 180 10.96 -17.26 11.20
C GLY A 180 10.09 -18.49 10.92
N LEU A 181 8.76 -18.36 11.06
CA LEU A 181 7.81 -19.43 10.70
C LEU A 181 7.90 -19.78 9.22
N GLY A 182 8.00 -18.79 8.34
CA GLY A 182 8.20 -19.00 6.90
C GLY A 182 9.49 -19.78 6.61
N PHE A 183 10.59 -19.42 7.25
CA PHE A 183 11.87 -20.12 7.11
C PHE A 183 11.80 -21.58 7.61
N LEU A 184 11.13 -21.83 8.73
CA LEU A 184 10.94 -23.18 9.27
C LEU A 184 10.07 -24.06 8.37
N LEU A 185 9.03 -23.49 7.76
CA LEU A 185 8.20 -24.24 6.81
C LEU A 185 8.99 -24.56 5.54
N LEU A 186 9.78 -23.59 5.06
CA LEU A 186 10.63 -23.79 3.89
C LEU A 186 11.70 -24.87 4.14
N SER A 187 12.37 -24.84 5.29
CA SER A 187 13.39 -25.85 5.62
C SER A 187 12.80 -27.25 5.68
N ARG A 188 11.59 -27.41 6.23
CA ARG A 188 10.87 -28.69 6.23
C ARG A 188 10.48 -29.16 4.83
N PHE A 189 10.06 -28.24 3.96
CA PHE A 189 9.70 -28.56 2.58
C PHE A 189 10.92 -29.04 1.79
N LEU A 190 12.07 -28.38 1.95
CA LEU A 190 13.32 -28.80 1.31
C LEU A 190 13.79 -30.17 1.81
N ALA A 191 13.69 -30.44 3.11
CA ALA A 191 14.03 -31.74 3.68
C ALA A 191 13.17 -32.88 3.12
N HIS A 192 11.86 -32.65 2.89
CA HIS A 192 10.99 -33.66 2.27
C HIS A 192 11.28 -33.86 0.78
N ALA A 193 11.77 -32.83 0.08
CA ALA A 193 12.09 -32.91 -1.35
C ALA A 193 13.40 -33.67 -1.63
N GLU A 194 14.30 -33.80 -0.66
CA GLU A 194 15.52 -34.61 -0.78
C GLU A 194 15.27 -36.10 -0.52
N GLU A 195 14.17 -36.46 0.14
CA GLU A 195 13.79 -37.86 0.44
C GLU A 195 12.95 -38.53 -0.67
N SER A 196 12.47 -37.76 -1.65
CA SER A 196 11.61 -38.21 -2.77
C SER A 196 12.34 -38.25 -4.10
#